data_AF-A0A3M0NE78-F1
#
_entry.id   AF-A0A3M0NE78-F1
#
_cell.length_a   1.000
_cell.length_b   1.000
_cell.length_c   1.000
_cell.angle_alpha   90.00
_cell.angle_beta   90.00
_cell.angle_gamma   90.00
#
_symmetry.space_group_name_H-M   'P 1'
#
loop_
_entity.id
_entity.type
_entity.pdbx_description
1 polymer ?
#
loop_
_entity_poly.entity_id
_entity_poly.type
_entity_poly.pdbx_seq_one_letter_code
_entity_poly.pdbx_strand_id
1 'polypeptide(L)'
;MEKLAIVTLADDLAMNQESILNQEIDFDAEAVYRVIDSLQVLHKPVKEYFAMTQEQYYETESDHKLTLINLSANLTDLHDRILTNHVDGFVDQHEINLTYNHENPFEDDFYNNVVDFHVVSYSLKVIGAVQAVAAQELQTVLSKDAVLSIGLAAYALANNK
;
A
#
# COMPACT_ATOMS: atom_id res chain seq x y z
N MET A 1 4.56 -17.58 -13.20
CA MET A 1 3.38 -16.73 -13.51
C MET A 1 3.18 -15.62 -12.47
N GLU A 2 3.54 -15.81 -11.19
CA GLU A 2 3.32 -14.79 -10.14
C GLU A 2 4.12 -13.48 -10.29
N LYS A 3 5.30 -13.50 -10.93
CA LYS A 3 6.20 -12.32 -11.06
C LYS A 3 5.59 -11.08 -11.74
N LEU A 4 4.42 -11.20 -12.38
CA LEU A 4 3.76 -10.11 -13.08
C LEU A 4 2.42 -9.71 -12.46
N ALA A 5 1.95 -10.38 -11.42
CA ALA A 5 0.61 -10.14 -10.86
C ALA A 5 0.44 -8.71 -10.35
N ILE A 6 1.47 -8.14 -9.70
CA ILE A 6 1.46 -6.75 -9.22
C ILE A 6 1.41 -5.77 -10.40
N VAL A 7 2.23 -6.00 -11.44
CA VAL A 7 2.29 -5.13 -12.62
C VAL A 7 0.96 -5.15 -13.38
N THR A 8 0.40 -6.35 -13.61
CA THR A 8 -0.91 -6.51 -14.26
C THR A 8 -2.00 -5.79 -13.45
N LEU A 9 -2.03 -5.96 -12.13
CA LEU A 9 -3.02 -5.25 -11.30
C LEU A 9 -2.83 -3.72 -11.36
N ALA A 10 -1.59 -3.23 -11.32
CA ALA A 10 -1.32 -1.80 -11.42
C ALA A 10 -1.77 -1.21 -12.76
N ASP A 11 -1.53 -1.92 -13.86
CA ASP A 11 -1.96 -1.52 -15.20
C ASP A 11 -3.49 -1.58 -15.33
N ASP A 12 -4.14 -2.64 -14.83
CA ASP A 12 -5.59 -2.80 -14.84
C ASP A 12 -6.28 -1.68 -14.03
N LEU A 13 -5.75 -1.34 -12.86
CA LEU A 13 -6.24 -0.21 -12.06
C LEU A 13 -6.10 1.09 -12.85
N ALA A 14 -4.93 1.37 -13.43
CA ALA A 14 -4.71 2.59 -14.20
C ALA A 14 -5.65 2.70 -15.41
N MET A 15 -5.94 1.59 -16.10
CA MET A 15 -6.89 1.55 -17.23
C MET A 15 -8.34 1.82 -16.80
N ASN A 16 -8.72 1.41 -15.59
CA ASN A 16 -10.09 1.53 -15.09
C ASN A 16 -10.27 2.66 -14.06
N GLN A 17 -9.27 3.54 -13.90
CA GLN A 17 -9.25 4.57 -12.86
C GLN A 17 -10.54 5.41 -12.83
N GLU A 18 -10.96 5.96 -13.98
CA GLU A 18 -12.13 6.83 -14.05
C GLU A 18 -13.40 6.06 -13.64
N SER A 19 -13.61 4.87 -14.19
CA SER A 19 -14.78 4.04 -13.86
C SER A 19 -14.79 3.58 -12.40
N ILE A 20 -13.63 3.30 -11.80
CA ILE A 20 -13.53 2.96 -10.37
C ILE A 20 -13.87 4.19 -9.51
N LEU A 21 -13.25 5.33 -9.79
CA LEU A 21 -13.45 6.56 -9.01
C LEU A 21 -14.88 7.09 -9.13
N ASN A 22 -15.51 6.89 -10.28
CA ASN A 22 -16.91 7.23 -10.53
C ASN A 22 -17.90 6.15 -10.07
N GLN A 23 -17.43 5.05 -9.46
CA GLN A 23 -18.25 3.92 -8.99
C GLN A 23 -19.07 3.22 -10.09
N GLU A 24 -18.61 3.27 -11.32
CA GLU A 24 -19.17 2.51 -12.46
C GLU A 24 -18.73 1.04 -12.41
N ILE A 25 -17.57 0.78 -11.81
CA ILE A 25 -17.00 -0.55 -11.58
C ILE A 25 -16.53 -0.63 -10.13
N ASP A 26 -16.83 -1.74 -9.46
CA ASP A 26 -16.40 -1.98 -8.10
C ASP A 26 -14.87 -2.15 -8.02
N PHE A 27 -14.25 -1.53 -7.02
CA PHE A 27 -12.84 -1.70 -6.72
C PHE A 27 -12.58 -3.06 -6.05
N ASP A 28 -11.73 -3.90 -6.66
CA ASP A 28 -11.35 -5.22 -6.11
C ASP A 28 -10.22 -5.11 -5.08
N ALA A 29 -10.58 -4.79 -3.84
CA ALA A 29 -9.64 -4.76 -2.71
C ALA A 29 -8.97 -6.12 -2.45
N GLU A 30 -9.65 -7.24 -2.69
CA GLU A 30 -9.09 -8.58 -2.46
C GLU A 30 -7.96 -8.90 -3.43
N ALA A 31 -8.01 -8.38 -4.67
CA ALA A 31 -6.89 -8.45 -5.58
C ALA A 31 -5.66 -7.71 -5.04
N VAL A 32 -5.84 -6.53 -4.45
CA VAL A 32 -4.75 -5.76 -3.83
C VAL A 32 -4.16 -6.52 -2.65
N TYR A 33 -4.99 -7.01 -1.73
CA TYR A 33 -4.53 -7.76 -0.56
C TYR A 33 -3.72 -8.98 -0.96
N ARG A 34 -4.22 -9.76 -1.92
CA ARG A 34 -3.52 -10.96 -2.41
C ARG A 34 -2.13 -10.63 -2.96
N VAL A 35 -1.98 -9.56 -3.74
CA VAL A 35 -0.68 -9.24 -4.32
C VAL A 35 0.31 -8.67 -3.29
N ILE A 36 -0.15 -7.85 -2.33
CA ILE A 36 0.76 -7.33 -1.31
C ILE A 36 1.13 -8.39 -0.26
N ASP A 37 0.22 -9.30 0.08
CA ASP A 37 0.52 -10.46 0.93
C ASP A 37 1.54 -11.39 0.27
N SER A 38 1.52 -11.51 -1.06
CA SER A 38 2.50 -12.29 -1.81
C SER A 38 3.94 -11.74 -1.74
N LEU A 39 4.10 -10.46 -1.37
CA LEU A 39 5.41 -9.86 -1.14
C LEU A 39 6.07 -10.37 0.14
N GLN A 40 5.28 -10.91 1.08
CA GLN A 40 5.77 -11.43 2.37
C GLN A 40 6.61 -10.42 3.16
N VAL A 41 6.25 -9.13 3.10
CA VAL A 41 6.88 -8.04 3.86
C VAL A 41 6.29 -7.91 5.25
N LEU A 42 4.96 -8.05 5.35
CA LEU A 42 4.24 -8.17 6.62
C LEU A 42 4.30 -9.63 7.11
N HIS A 43 4.34 -9.83 8.42
CA HIS A 43 4.38 -11.17 9.04
C HIS A 43 3.03 -11.90 8.95
N LYS A 44 1.93 -11.16 8.77
CA LYS A 44 0.57 -11.69 8.64
C LYS A 44 -0.09 -11.16 7.37
N PRO A 45 -1.18 -11.76 6.91
CA PRO A 45 -2.03 -11.16 5.89
C PRO A 45 -2.50 -9.76 6.30
N VAL A 46 -2.46 -8.81 5.37
CA VAL A 46 -2.74 -7.38 5.61
C VAL A 46 -4.08 -7.13 6.30
N LYS A 47 -5.09 -7.95 6.02
CA LYS A 47 -6.43 -7.82 6.61
C LYS A 47 -6.45 -8.08 8.12
N GLU A 48 -5.51 -8.85 8.65
CA GLU A 48 -5.44 -9.12 10.10
C GLU A 48 -5.04 -7.87 10.89
N TYR A 49 -4.40 -6.88 10.25
CA TYR A 49 -4.01 -5.64 10.89
C TYR A 49 -5.17 -4.65 11.02
N PHE A 50 -6.23 -4.78 10.23
CA PHE A 50 -7.33 -3.79 10.22
C PHE A 50 -8.07 -3.69 11.55
N ALA A 51 -8.14 -4.80 12.30
CA ALA A 51 -8.74 -4.83 13.63
C ALA A 51 -7.77 -4.49 14.76
N MET A 52 -6.48 -4.25 14.45
CA MET A 52 -5.50 -3.84 15.44
C MET A 52 -5.61 -2.35 15.73
N THR A 53 -5.28 -1.98 16.97
CA THR A 53 -5.08 -0.58 17.30
C THR A 53 -3.75 -0.08 16.73
N GLN A 54 -3.62 1.24 16.59
CA GLN A 54 -2.37 1.87 16.19
C GLN A 54 -1.22 1.52 17.14
N GLU A 55 -1.48 1.44 18.45
CA GLU A 55 -0.50 1.00 19.46
C GLU A 55 0.00 -0.43 19.20
N GLN A 56 -0.92 -1.37 18.99
CA GLN A 56 -0.58 -2.77 18.76
C GLN A 56 0.33 -2.93 17.55
N TYR A 57 0.05 -2.21 16.46
CA TYR A 57 0.90 -2.25 15.27
C TYR A 57 2.25 -1.56 15.49
N TYR A 58 2.25 -0.39 16.15
CA TYR A 58 3.45 0.36 16.47
C TYR A 58 4.46 -0.47 17.27
N GLU A 59 3.99 -1.23 18.27
CA GLU A 59 4.84 -2.03 19.14
C GLU A 59 5.34 -3.33 18.51
N THR A 60 4.59 -3.89 17.56
CA THR A 60 4.85 -5.25 17.07
C THR A 60 5.58 -5.29 15.74
N GLU A 61 5.31 -4.35 14.84
CA GLU A 61 5.69 -4.55 13.44
C GLU A 61 6.06 -3.29 12.66
N SER A 62 5.54 -2.13 13.04
CA SER A 62 5.78 -0.87 12.34
C SER A 62 7.28 -0.58 12.17
N ASP A 63 7.63 -0.01 11.02
CA ASP A 63 8.97 0.56 10.79
C ASP A 63 9.01 2.08 11.00
N HIS A 64 7.98 2.61 11.67
CA HIS A 64 7.86 3.98 12.17
C HIS A 64 7.89 5.06 11.08
N LYS A 65 7.37 4.74 9.89
CA LYS A 65 7.08 5.73 8.85
C LYS A 65 5.69 6.31 8.99
N LEU A 66 4.69 5.51 9.36
CA LEU A 66 3.32 5.97 9.60
C LEU A 66 3.25 6.85 10.87
N THR A 67 2.42 7.87 10.78
CA THR A 67 2.11 8.80 11.88
C THR A 67 1.03 8.19 12.78
N LEU A 68 1.44 7.33 13.70
CA LEU A 68 0.55 6.60 14.62
C LEU A 68 0.31 7.40 15.91
N ILE A 69 -0.59 8.39 15.85
CA ILE A 69 -0.85 9.33 16.97
C ILE A 69 -2.04 8.94 17.85
N ASN A 70 -3.02 8.21 17.31
CA ASN A 70 -4.23 7.84 18.04
C ASN A 70 -4.15 6.36 18.45
N LEU A 71 -3.31 6.10 19.44
CA LEU A 71 -2.88 4.76 19.86
C LEU A 71 -4.02 3.78 20.18
N SER A 72 -5.17 4.29 20.65
CA SER A 72 -6.35 3.48 20.96
C SER A 72 -7.32 3.28 19.79
N ALA A 73 -7.17 4.02 18.69
CA ALA A 73 -7.97 3.85 17.49
C ALA A 73 -7.49 2.68 16.64
N ASN A 74 -8.38 2.14 15.81
CA ASN A 74 -8.01 1.07 14.88
C ASN A 74 -7.16 1.62 13.74
N LEU A 75 -6.38 0.74 13.10
CA LEU A 75 -5.60 1.10 11.92
C LEU A 75 -6.48 1.54 10.74
N THR A 76 -7.71 1.02 10.62
CA THR A 76 -8.65 1.48 9.58
C THR A 76 -9.09 2.93 9.73
N ASP A 77 -8.93 3.51 10.92
CA ASP A 77 -9.27 4.92 11.20
C ASP A 77 -8.05 5.85 11.03
N LEU A 78 -6.91 5.31 10.57
CA LEU A 78 -5.70 6.09 10.34
C LEU A 78 -5.88 6.96 9.11
N HIS A 79 -5.56 8.25 9.22
CA HIS A 79 -5.62 9.17 8.08
C HIS A 79 -4.32 9.20 7.27
N ASP A 80 -3.17 8.96 7.91
CA ASP A 80 -1.87 8.95 7.23
C ASP A 80 -1.75 7.76 6.27
N ARG A 81 -1.09 8.00 5.13
CA ARG A 81 -0.74 6.98 4.13
C ARG A 81 0.68 7.19 3.68
N ILE A 82 1.41 6.09 3.53
CA ILE A 82 2.74 6.10 2.94
C ILE A 82 2.66 5.68 1.47
N LEU A 83 2.92 6.63 0.58
CA LEU A 83 3.03 6.42 -0.86
C LEU A 83 4.46 5.98 -1.22
N THR A 84 4.63 4.82 -1.85
CA THR A 84 5.91 4.42 -2.44
C THR A 84 6.06 5.09 -3.80
N ASN A 85 6.92 6.10 -3.93
CA ASN A 85 6.87 7.01 -5.08
C ASN A 85 8.07 6.90 -6.05
N HIS A 86 9.17 6.32 -5.62
CA HIS A 86 10.38 6.20 -6.43
C HIS A 86 11.22 5.00 -6.01
N VAL A 87 12.00 4.51 -6.96
CA VAL A 87 13.07 3.55 -6.75
C VAL A 87 14.34 4.06 -7.42
N ASP A 88 15.46 3.94 -6.71
CA ASP A 88 16.81 4.19 -7.22
C ASP A 88 17.77 3.07 -6.77
N GLY A 89 18.95 3.02 -7.37
CA GLY A 89 20.02 2.09 -7.02
C GLY A 89 20.46 1.17 -8.16
N PHE A 90 21.17 0.10 -7.79
CA PHE A 90 21.87 -0.81 -8.68
C PHE A 90 21.54 -2.27 -8.32
N VAL A 91 20.78 -2.93 -9.21
CA VAL A 91 20.38 -4.34 -9.03
C VAL A 91 21.60 -5.27 -8.94
N ASP A 92 22.62 -5.03 -9.77
CA ASP A 92 23.86 -5.82 -9.79
C ASP A 92 24.71 -5.69 -8.53
N GLN A 93 24.52 -4.60 -7.78
CA GLN A 93 25.18 -4.33 -6.50
C GLN A 93 24.30 -4.67 -5.29
N HIS A 94 23.08 -5.18 -5.52
CA HIS A 94 22.07 -5.45 -4.48
C HIS A 94 21.72 -4.19 -3.66
N GLU A 95 21.81 -3.02 -4.29
CA GLU A 95 21.48 -1.73 -3.67
C GLU A 95 20.17 -1.23 -4.26
N ILE A 96 19.07 -1.38 -3.54
CA ILE A 96 17.76 -0.84 -3.92
C ILE A 96 17.29 0.11 -2.84
N ASN A 97 16.96 1.34 -3.23
CA ASN A 97 16.45 2.37 -2.34
C ASN A 97 15.07 2.81 -2.80
N LEU A 98 14.09 2.74 -1.89
CA LEU A 98 12.74 3.23 -2.11
C LEU A 98 12.54 4.53 -1.35
N THR A 99 11.89 5.50 -1.99
CA THR A 99 11.45 6.72 -1.31
C THR A 99 9.95 6.74 -1.10
N TYR A 100 9.56 7.50 -0.08
CA TYR A 100 8.20 7.49 0.43
C TYR A 100 7.72 8.92 0.69
N ASN A 101 6.46 9.18 0.38
CA ASN A 101 5.76 10.41 0.76
C ASN A 101 4.62 10.09 1.72
N HIS A 102 4.26 11.07 2.54
CA HIS A 102 3.02 11.06 3.29
C HIS A 102 1.90 11.62 2.43
N GLU A 103 0.77 10.93 2.42
CA GLU A 103 -0.47 11.35 1.79
C GLU A 103 -1.58 11.40 2.84
N ASN A 104 -2.51 12.35 2.70
CA ASN A 104 -3.66 12.50 3.60
C ASN A 104 -4.96 12.41 2.78
N PRO A 105 -5.54 11.22 2.59
CA PRO A 105 -6.85 11.05 1.96
C PRO A 105 -8.02 11.66 2.74
N PHE A 106 -7.82 12.18 3.95
CA PHE A 106 -8.86 12.73 4.83
C PHE A 106 -8.62 14.21 5.15
N GLU A 107 -8.24 14.99 4.14
CA GLU A 107 -8.07 16.43 4.30
C GLU A 107 -9.37 17.09 4.80
N ASP A 108 -9.28 17.89 5.87
CA ASP A 108 -10.43 18.50 6.56
C ASP A 108 -11.54 17.50 6.97
N ASP A 109 -11.17 16.27 7.31
CA ASP A 109 -12.08 15.15 7.65
C ASP A 109 -12.99 14.70 6.48
N PHE A 110 -12.71 15.14 5.25
CA PHE A 110 -13.39 14.68 4.05
C PHE A 110 -12.57 13.63 3.31
N TYR A 111 -13.17 12.47 3.11
CA TYR A 111 -12.53 11.39 2.35
C TYR A 111 -12.39 11.75 0.87
N ASN A 112 -11.16 11.63 0.35
CA ASN A 112 -10.80 11.81 -1.04
C ASN A 112 -10.29 10.48 -1.64
N ASN A 113 -11.19 9.77 -2.32
CA ASN A 113 -10.90 8.49 -2.96
C ASN A 113 -9.79 8.57 -4.02
N VAL A 114 -9.55 9.73 -4.62
CA VAL A 114 -8.48 9.93 -5.62
C VAL A 114 -7.10 9.74 -4.97
N VAL A 115 -6.94 10.20 -3.73
CA VAL A 115 -5.67 10.08 -3.00
C VAL A 115 -5.37 8.63 -2.67
N ASP A 116 -6.33 7.90 -2.07
CA ASP A 116 -6.13 6.48 -1.78
C ASP A 116 -5.96 5.63 -3.05
N PHE A 117 -6.68 5.96 -4.12
CA PHE A 117 -6.47 5.31 -5.41
C PHE A 117 -5.05 5.54 -5.94
N HIS A 118 -4.52 6.75 -5.79
CA HIS A 118 -3.13 7.06 -6.15
C HIS A 118 -2.13 6.28 -5.30
N VAL A 119 -2.35 6.21 -3.97
CA VAL A 119 -1.53 5.41 -3.04
C VAL A 119 -1.46 3.96 -3.48
N VAL A 120 -2.60 3.33 -3.81
CA VAL A 120 -2.64 1.94 -4.26
C VAL A 120 -1.97 1.78 -5.64
N SER A 121 -2.48 2.47 -6.66
CA SER A 121 -2.09 2.23 -8.05
C SER A 121 -0.62 2.56 -8.32
N TYR A 122 -0.14 3.69 -7.80
CA TYR A 122 1.22 4.14 -8.05
C TYR A 122 2.25 3.35 -7.25
N SER A 123 1.96 3.03 -5.98
CA SER A 123 2.85 2.17 -5.18
C SER A 123 2.99 0.79 -5.81
N LEU A 124 1.89 0.17 -6.26
CA LEU A 124 1.95 -1.13 -6.94
C LEU A 124 2.78 -1.06 -8.23
N LYS A 125 2.71 0.04 -8.98
CA LYS A 125 3.53 0.24 -10.18
C LYS A 125 5.02 0.26 -9.86
N VAL A 126 5.43 1.02 -8.84
CA VAL A 126 6.84 1.11 -8.42
C VAL A 126 7.31 -0.25 -7.88
N ILE A 127 6.55 -0.85 -6.96
CA ILE A 127 6.86 -2.15 -6.34
C ILE A 127 6.95 -3.25 -7.42
N GLY A 128 6.02 -3.31 -8.36
CA GLY A 128 6.00 -4.30 -9.44
C GLY A 128 7.22 -4.19 -10.36
N ALA A 129 7.68 -2.97 -10.65
CA ALA A 129 8.89 -2.75 -11.42
C ALA A 129 10.13 -3.32 -10.72
N VAL A 130 10.25 -3.12 -9.40
CA VAL A 130 11.35 -3.71 -8.61
C VAL A 130 11.21 -5.23 -8.52
N GLN A 131 10.02 -5.74 -8.24
CA GLN A 131 9.77 -7.19 -8.10
C GLN A 131 10.18 -7.98 -9.36
N ALA A 132 10.02 -7.39 -10.54
CA ALA A 132 10.40 -8.02 -11.80
C ALA A 132 11.92 -8.33 -11.87
N VAL A 133 12.75 -7.46 -11.29
CA VAL A 133 14.22 -7.49 -11.43
C VAL A 133 14.98 -7.87 -10.15
N ALA A 134 14.44 -7.58 -8.97
CA ALA A 134 15.11 -7.70 -7.66
C ALA A 134 14.11 -8.09 -6.55
N ALA A 135 13.44 -9.23 -6.70
CA ALA A 135 12.36 -9.66 -5.81
C ALA A 135 12.84 -9.94 -4.37
N GLN A 136 14.03 -10.53 -4.21
CA GLN A 136 14.60 -10.84 -2.90
C GLN A 136 14.96 -9.57 -2.13
N GLU A 137 15.55 -8.59 -2.81
CA GLU A 137 15.94 -7.31 -2.25
C GLU A 137 14.69 -6.49 -1.90
N LEU A 138 13.66 -6.53 -2.75
CA LEU A 138 12.40 -5.83 -2.50
C LEU A 138 11.78 -6.24 -1.14
N GLN A 139 11.78 -7.53 -0.81
CA GLN A 139 11.22 -8.01 0.45
C GLN A 139 11.94 -7.42 1.68
N THR A 140 13.23 -7.11 1.57
CA THR A 140 14.04 -6.61 2.69
C THR A 140 14.04 -5.10 2.81
N VAL A 141 13.86 -4.37 1.69
CA VAL A 141 13.95 -2.90 1.65
C VAL A 141 12.58 -2.20 1.62
N LEU A 142 11.51 -2.92 1.23
CA LEU A 142 10.16 -2.35 1.21
C LEU A 142 9.66 -2.13 2.63
N SER A 143 9.16 -0.92 2.88
CA SER A 143 8.63 -0.54 4.17
C SER A 143 7.36 -1.31 4.52
N LYS A 144 7.27 -1.77 5.77
CA LYS A 144 6.09 -2.44 6.30
C LYS A 144 4.92 -1.47 6.41
N ASP A 145 5.18 -0.26 6.87
CA ASP A 145 4.19 0.81 6.97
C ASP A 145 3.66 1.21 5.58
N ALA A 146 4.52 1.18 4.54
CA ALA A 146 4.08 1.38 3.15
C ALA A 146 3.18 0.26 2.64
N VAL A 147 3.49 -1.01 2.94
CA VAL A 147 2.63 -2.14 2.57
C VAL A 147 1.28 -2.06 3.30
N LEU A 148 1.29 -1.75 4.60
CA LEU A 148 0.06 -1.53 5.36
C LEU A 148 -0.76 -0.37 4.78
N SER A 149 -0.10 0.72 4.38
CA SER A 149 -0.77 1.89 3.77
C SER A 149 -1.52 1.52 2.48
N ILE A 150 -0.95 0.65 1.63
CA ILE A 150 -1.65 0.14 0.44
C ILE A 150 -2.91 -0.65 0.84
N GLY A 151 -2.80 -1.49 1.88
CA GLY A 151 -3.93 -2.25 2.42
C GLY A 151 -5.05 -1.36 2.97
N LEU A 152 -4.68 -0.33 3.75
CA LEU A 152 -5.62 0.63 4.32
C LEU A 152 -6.29 1.48 3.24
N ALA A 153 -5.53 1.93 2.24
CA ALA A 153 -6.07 2.65 1.09
C ALA A 153 -7.06 1.80 0.27
N ALA A 154 -6.72 0.53 0.04
CA ALA A 154 -7.62 -0.41 -0.62
C ALA A 154 -8.89 -0.68 0.21
N TYR A 155 -8.76 -0.80 1.53
CA TYR A 155 -9.92 -0.92 2.42
C TYR A 155 -10.84 0.30 2.34
N ALA A 156 -10.27 1.51 2.38
CA ALA A 156 -10.99 2.77 2.29
C ALA A 156 -11.74 2.89 0.96
N LEU A 157 -11.08 2.59 -0.18
CA LEU A 157 -11.70 2.59 -1.51
C LEU A 157 -12.89 1.64 -1.61
N ALA A 158 -12.74 0.41 -1.10
CA ALA A 158 -13.79 -0.61 -1.15
C ALA A 158 -15.00 -0.28 -0.25
N ASN A 159 -14.78 0.52 0.82
CA ASN A 159 -15.84 0.87 1.76
C ASN A 159 -16.37 2.29 1.58
N ASN A 160 -15.68 3.11 0.78
CA ASN A 160 -15.88 4.55 0.61
C ASN A 160 -15.82 5.31 1.95
N LYS A 161 -14.76 5.06 2.74
CA LYS A 161 -14.58 5.58 4.10
C LYS A 161 -13.12 5.76 4.47
#